data_AF-A0A2J8R6H4-F1
#
_entry.id   AF-A0A2J8R6H4-F1
#
_cell.length_a   1.000
_cell.length_b   1.000
_cell.length_c   1.000
_cell.angle_alpha   90.00
_cell.angle_beta   90.00
_cell.angle_gamma   90.00
#
_symmetry.space_group_name_H-M   'P 1'
#
loop_
_entity.id
_entity.type
_entity.pdbx_description
1 polymer ?
#
loop_
_entity_poly.entity_id
_entity_poly.type
_entity_poly.pdbx_seq_one_letter_code
_entity_poly.pdbx_strand_id
1 'polypeptide(L)'
;FIQKLDDKITLEERLDKACEPGVDYVYKTRLVKAQLSNDFDEYIMAIEQIIKSGSDEVQVGQQRTFISPIKCREALKLEERKHYLMWGLSSDFWGEKPK
;
A
#
# COMPACT_ATOMS: atom_id res chain seq x y z
N PHE A 1 5.79 5.89 -0.05
CA PHE A 1 4.88 6.72 -0.91
C PHE A 1 4.02 5.81 -1.78
N ILE A 2 2.77 6.20 -2.13
CA ILE A 2 1.91 5.36 -3.01
C ILE A 2 2.06 5.79 -4.46
N GLN A 3 2.29 4.81 -5.35
CA GLN A 3 2.27 5.00 -6.80
C GLN A 3 1.38 3.95 -7.44
N LYS A 4 0.68 4.33 -8.52
CA LYS A 4 -0.11 3.41 -9.34
C LYS A 4 0.71 3.04 -10.57
N LEU A 5 0.73 1.75 -10.90
CA LEU A 5 1.27 1.26 -12.17
C LEU A 5 0.15 1.35 -13.22
N ASP A 6 0.33 2.21 -14.22
CA ASP A 6 -0.68 2.48 -15.25
C ASP A 6 -0.64 1.47 -16.42
N ASP A 7 0.41 0.64 -16.51
CA ASP A 7 0.55 -0.36 -17.56
C ASP A 7 -0.36 -1.57 -17.32
N LYS A 8 -0.81 -2.21 -18.41
CA LYS A 8 -1.47 -3.53 -18.36
C LYS A 8 -0.44 -4.58 -17.94
N ILE A 9 -0.17 -4.65 -16.65
CA ILE A 9 0.71 -5.64 -16.05
C ILE A 9 -0.08 -6.94 -15.87
N THR A 10 0.44 -8.01 -16.46
CA THR A 10 -0.05 -9.38 -16.33
C THR A 10 0.07 -9.89 -14.89
N LEU A 11 -0.59 -11.00 -14.56
CA LEU A 11 -0.51 -11.54 -13.21
C LEU A 11 0.93 -11.99 -12.87
N GLU A 12 1.63 -12.57 -13.84
CA GLU A 12 3.03 -13.03 -13.68
C GLU A 12 3.96 -11.84 -13.42
N GLU A 13 3.86 -10.76 -14.19
CA GLU A 13 4.69 -9.57 -13.97
C GLU A 13 4.43 -8.90 -12.61
N ARG A 14 3.21 -9.01 -12.05
CA ARG A 14 2.94 -8.53 -10.68
C ARG A 14 3.65 -9.37 -9.64
N LEU A 15 3.69 -10.69 -9.84
CA LEU A 15 4.37 -11.62 -8.95
C LEU A 15 5.88 -11.41 -9.00
N ASP A 16 6.44 -11.29 -10.21
CA ASP A 16 7.88 -11.04 -10.40
C ASP A 16 8.30 -9.73 -9.73
N LYS A 17 7.56 -8.63 -9.97
CA LYS A 17 7.84 -7.34 -9.32
C LYS A 17 7.72 -7.39 -7.80
N ALA A 18 6.74 -8.12 -7.27
CA ALA A 18 6.58 -8.31 -5.82
C ALA A 18 7.71 -9.16 -5.21
N CYS A 19 8.39 -9.97 -6.02
CA CYS A 19 9.52 -10.80 -5.63
C CYS A 19 10.89 -10.13 -5.86
N GLU A 20 10.93 -8.91 -6.42
CA GLU A 20 12.19 -8.21 -6.67
C GLU A 20 13.01 -7.98 -5.39
N PRO A 21 14.36 -8.05 -5.48
CA PRO A 21 15.23 -7.71 -4.37
C PRO A 21 14.97 -6.26 -3.91
N GLY A 22 14.64 -6.09 -2.64
CA GLY A 22 14.33 -4.80 -2.03
C GLY A 22 12.87 -4.67 -1.59
N VAL A 23 11.93 -5.37 -2.22
CA VAL A 23 10.54 -5.40 -1.76
C VAL A 23 10.49 -6.03 -0.37
N ASP A 24 10.14 -5.25 0.64
CA ASP A 24 10.11 -5.69 2.03
C ASP A 24 8.78 -6.39 2.33
N TYR A 25 7.67 -5.79 1.92
CA TYR A 25 6.34 -6.33 2.21
C TYR A 25 5.45 -6.42 0.97
N VAL A 26 4.50 -7.35 0.99
CA VAL A 26 3.46 -7.51 -0.03
C VAL A 26 2.15 -7.86 0.66
N TYR A 27 1.16 -6.97 0.57
CA TYR A 27 -0.14 -7.09 1.22
C TYR A 27 -1.27 -6.96 0.22
N LYS A 28 -2.31 -7.79 0.40
CA LYS A 28 -3.63 -7.51 -0.17
C LYS A 28 -4.40 -6.69 0.85
N THR A 29 -4.84 -5.50 0.44
CA THR A 29 -5.53 -4.57 1.32
C THR A 29 -6.87 -4.17 0.74
N ARG A 30 -7.75 -3.66 1.59
CA ARG A 30 -9.01 -3.04 1.19
C ARG A 30 -9.04 -1.62 1.73
N LEU A 31 -9.36 -0.65 0.88
CA LEU A 31 -9.48 0.73 1.33
C LEU A 31 -10.73 0.86 2.19
N VAL A 32 -10.55 1.29 3.45
CA VAL A 32 -11.65 1.51 4.40
C VAL A 32 -12.13 2.95 4.34
N LYS A 33 -11.19 3.89 4.31
CA LYS A 33 -11.49 5.33 4.32
C LYS A 33 -10.39 6.12 3.64
N ALA A 34 -10.76 7.14 2.86
CA ALA A 34 -9.83 8.16 2.38
C ALA A 34 -10.06 9.48 3.13
N GLN A 35 -9.01 10.05 3.70
CA GLN A 35 -9.02 11.39 4.29
C GLN A 35 -8.18 12.31 3.42
N LEU A 36 -8.84 13.23 2.73
CA LEU A 36 -8.20 14.15 1.81
C LEU A 36 -7.84 15.44 2.54
N SER A 37 -6.58 15.88 2.44
CA SER A 37 -6.11 17.14 3.00
C SER A 37 -5.48 18.04 1.92
N ASN A 38 -4.99 19.20 2.32
CA ASN A 38 -4.32 20.16 1.44
C ASN A 38 -2.85 19.83 1.19
N ASP A 39 -2.21 19.08 2.09
CA ASP A 39 -0.80 18.71 1.97
C ASP A 39 -0.63 17.25 1.51
N PHE A 40 -1.27 16.32 2.23
CA PHE A 40 -1.21 14.88 1.98
C PHE A 40 -2.55 14.21 2.24
N ASP A 41 -2.82 13.15 1.49
CA ASP A 41 -3.98 12.29 1.64
C ASP A 41 -3.61 11.05 2.45
N GLU A 42 -4.50 10.68 3.37
CA GLU A 42 -4.38 9.48 4.18
C GLU A 42 -5.40 8.42 3.71
N TYR A 43 -4.89 7.25 3.36
CA TYR A 43 -5.67 6.10 2.92
C TYR A 43 -5.60 5.03 3.99
N ILE A 44 -6.66 4.89 4.77
CA ILE A 44 -6.77 3.86 5.81
C ILE A 44 -7.17 2.56 5.13
N MET A 45 -6.26 1.61 5.09
CA MET A 45 -6.44 0.31 4.46
C MET A 45 -6.47 -0.80 5.52
N ALA A 46 -7.41 -1.74 5.40
CA ALA A 46 -7.39 -2.97 6.17
C ALA A 46 -6.58 -4.03 5.44
N ILE A 47 -5.70 -4.72 6.15
CA ILE A 47 -4.92 -5.82 5.58
C ILE A 47 -5.76 -7.08 5.58
N GLU A 48 -6.09 -7.58 4.40
CA GLU A 48 -6.89 -8.80 4.24
C GLU A 48 -6.01 -10.04 4.11
N GLN A 49 -4.84 -9.91 3.51
CA GLN A 49 -3.89 -11.01 3.36
C GLN A 49 -2.46 -10.50 3.37
N ILE A 50 -1.60 -11.23 4.08
CA ILE A 50 -0.15 -11.05 4.04
C ILE A 50 0.41 -12.06 3.05
N ILE A 51 0.95 -11.57 1.94
CA ILE A 51 1.58 -12.41 0.90
C ILE A 51 3.07 -12.54 1.19
N LYS A 52 3.71 -11.44 1.60
CA LYS A 52 5.09 -11.40 2.08
C LYS A 52 5.15 -10.57 3.36
N SER A 53 5.59 -11.21 4.44
CA SER A 53 5.84 -10.55 5.72
C SER A 53 7.10 -9.68 5.59
N GLY A 54 6.95 -8.38 5.85
CA GLY A 54 8.08 -7.45 5.86
C GLY A 54 8.78 -7.38 7.21
N SER A 55 9.62 -6.35 7.36
CA SER A 55 10.39 -6.05 8.58
C SER A 55 9.55 -5.43 9.72
N ASP A 56 8.23 -5.49 9.59
CA ASP A 56 7.26 -4.86 10.47
C ASP A 56 6.20 -5.89 10.85
N GLU A 57 5.85 -5.94 12.14
CA GLU A 57 4.87 -6.89 12.63
C GLU A 57 3.46 -6.40 12.28
N VAL A 58 2.82 -7.13 11.37
CA VAL A 58 1.51 -6.77 10.86
C VAL A 58 0.60 -7.99 10.87
N GLN A 59 -0.64 -7.81 11.29
CA GLN A 59 -1.63 -8.87 11.38
C GLN A 59 -2.76 -8.69 10.37
N VAL A 60 -3.33 -9.81 9.92
CA VAL A 60 -4.55 -9.79 9.12
C VAL A 60 -5.69 -9.15 9.92
N GLY A 61 -6.43 -8.25 9.31
CA GLY A 61 -7.49 -7.45 9.92
C GLY A 61 -7.01 -6.11 10.49
N GLN A 62 -5.70 -5.91 10.67
CA GLN A 62 -5.16 -4.65 11.15
C GLN A 62 -5.35 -3.54 10.11
N GLN A 63 -5.61 -2.32 10.59
CA GLN A 63 -5.67 -1.12 9.75
C GLN A 63 -4.30 -0.46 9.67
N ARG A 64 -3.93 -0.03 8.47
CA ARG A 64 -2.70 0.68 8.13
C ARG A 64 -3.05 1.96 7.39
N THR A 65 -2.40 3.05 7.79
CA THR A 65 -2.52 4.33 7.08
C THR A 65 -1.42 4.42 6.04
N PHE A 66 -1.81 4.58 4.78
CA PHE A 66 -0.90 4.90 3.69
C PHE A 66 -1.04 6.37 3.34
N ILE A 67 0.09 7.08 3.21
CA ILE A 67 0.10 8.52 2.97
C ILE A 67 0.60 8.80 1.55
N SER A 68 -0.06 9.72 0.86
CA SER A 68 0.34 10.19 -0.47
C SER A 68 0.23 11.71 -0.57
N PRO A 69 1.17 12.41 -1.23
CA PRO A 69 1.02 13.82 -1.56
C PRO A 69 -0.20 14.09 -2.42
N ILE A 70 -0.80 15.28 -2.25
CA ILE A 70 -1.97 15.73 -3.04
C ILE A 70 -1.73 15.68 -4.56
N LYS A 71 -0.49 15.89 -5.00
CA LYS A 71 -0.09 15.85 -6.43
C LYS A 71 -0.34 14.49 -7.08
N CYS A 72 -0.41 13.41 -6.31
CA CYS A 72 -0.63 12.05 -6.80
C CYS A 72 -2.11 11.64 -6.81
N ARG A 73 -3.04 12.48 -6.29
CA ARG A 73 -4.47 12.14 -6.16
C ARG A 73 -5.10 11.73 -7.50
N GLU A 74 -4.83 12.48 -8.57
CA GLU A 74 -5.33 12.19 -9.92
C GLU A 74 -4.72 10.93 -10.56
N ALA A 75 -3.49 10.57 -10.19
CA ALA A 75 -2.85 9.36 -10.68
C ALA A 75 -3.37 8.12 -9.94
N LEU A 76 -3.58 8.22 -8.63
CA LEU A 76 -3.96 7.10 -7.79
C LEU A 76 -5.43 6.71 -7.93
N LYS A 77 -6.35 7.69 -7.84
CA LYS A 77 -7.82 7.49 -7.93
C LYS A 77 -8.30 6.27 -7.14
N LEU A 78 -7.82 6.13 -5.90
CA LEU A 78 -8.23 5.04 -5.03
C LEU A 78 -9.69 5.23 -4.60
N GLU A 79 -10.43 4.14 -4.51
CA GLU A 79 -11.86 4.12 -4.20
C GLU A 79 -12.12 3.28 -2.96
N GLU A 80 -12.96 3.80 -2.07
CA GLU A 80 -13.32 3.10 -0.84
C GLU A 80 -13.97 1.74 -1.16
N ARG A 81 -13.72 0.76 -0.29
CA ARG A 81 -14.21 -0.62 -0.38
C ARG A 81 -13.60 -1.45 -1.51
N LYS A 82 -12.75 -0.89 -2.37
CA LYS A 82 -12.00 -1.66 -3.36
C LYS A 82 -10.74 -2.31 -2.76
N HIS A 83 -10.33 -3.39 -3.40
CA HIS A 83 -9.14 -4.15 -3.07
C HIS A 83 -7.94 -3.69 -3.87
N TYR A 84 -6.80 -3.62 -3.21
CA TYR A 84 -5.53 -3.20 -3.78
C TYR A 84 -4.43 -4.19 -3.39
N LEU A 85 -3.50 -4.41 -4.31
CA LEU A 85 -2.24 -5.09 -4.03
C LEU A 85 -1.21 -4.01 -3.73
N MET A 86 -0.66 -4.03 -2.52
CA MET A 86 0.30 -3.05 -2.03
C MET A 86 1.63 -3.74 -1.76
N TRP A 87 2.71 -3.21 -2.29
CA TRP A 87 4.06 -3.63 -1.94
C TRP A 87 4.97 -2.41 -1.84
N GLY A 88 6.07 -2.54 -1.09
CA GLY A 88 6.99 -1.44 -0.88
C GLY A 88 8.28 -1.84 -0.20
N LEU A 89 9.15 -0.86 -0.01
CA LEU A 89 10.45 -1.03 0.65
C LEU A 89 10.31 -0.73 2.16
N SER A 90 11.23 -1.23 2.98
CA SER A 90 11.25 -0.90 4.42
C SER A 90 11.53 0.59 4.67
N SER A 91 12.16 1.29 3.72
CA SER A 91 12.40 2.74 3.77
C SER A 91 11.13 3.58 3.58
N ASP A 92 10.03 2.98 3.10
CA ASP A 92 8.75 3.68 2.95
C ASP A 92 7.98 3.79 4.27
N PHE A 93 8.39 3.08 5.31
CA PHE A 93 7.79 3.21 6.64
C PHE A 93 8.17 4.55 7.26
N TRP A 94 7.15 5.26 7.76
CA TRP A 94 7.31 6.54 8.42
C TRP A 94 6.64 6.50 9.80
N GLY A 95 7.31 7.06 10.80
CA GLY A 95 6.90 6.99 12.20
C GLY A 95 7.58 5.87 13.00
N GLU A 96 7.18 5.73 14.26
CA GLU A 96 7.69 4.65 15.13
C GLU A 96 7.03 3.32 14.76
N LYS A 97 7.82 2.25 14.71
CA LYS A 97 7.27 0.90 14.56
C LYS A 97 6.33 0.60 15.73
N PRO A 98 5.17 -0.03 15.50
CA PRO A 98 4.34 -0.50 16.61
C PRO A 98 5.19 -1.42 17.51
N LYS A 99 5.12 -1.20 18.82
CA LYS A 99 5.77 -2.02 19.85
C LYS A 99 5.09 -3.37 20.01
#